data_AF-A0A7R9QHI8-F1
#
_entry.id   AF-A0A7R9QHI8-F1
#
_cell.length_a   1.000
_cell.length_b   1.000
_cell.length_c   1.000
_cell.angle_alpha   90.00
_cell.angle_beta   90.00
_cell.angle_gamma   90.00
#
_symmetry.space_group_name_H-M   'P 1'
#
loop_
_entity.id
_entity.type
_entity.pdbx_description
1 polymer ?
#
loop_
_entity_poly.entity_id
_entity_poly.type
_entity_poly.pdbx_seq_one_letter_code
_entity_poly.pdbx_strand_id
1 'polypeptide(L)' 'MSQIVECVPNFSEGRDPQIINAIANAIRETEGVSLLDVDPGQSTNRTVYTFVGSPDAVVEGALN' A
#
# COMPACT_ATOMS: atom_id res chain seq x y z
N MET A 1 -19.64 -0.50 -15.90
CA MET A 1 -18.34 0.19 -15.81
C MET A 1 -17.53 -0.52 -14.74
N SER A 2 -16.26 -0.85 -15.01
CA SER A 2 -15.35 -1.34 -13.97
C SER A 2 -15.04 -0.19 -13.02
N GLN A 3 -15.36 -0.35 -11.74
CA GLN A 3 -15.03 0.64 -10.70
C GLN A 3 -13.58 0.45 -10.29
N ILE A 4 -12.85 1.56 -10.19
CA ILE A 4 -11.46 1.59 -9.70
C ILE A 4 -11.44 2.58 -8.54
N VAL A 5 -10.83 2.18 -7.44
CA VAL A 5 -10.59 3.01 -6.26
C VAL A 5 -9.09 3.06 -6.02
N GLU A 6 -8.60 4.24 -5.63
CA GLU A 6 -7.23 4.45 -5.15
C GLU A 6 -7.23 4.46 -3.62
N CYS A 7 -6.32 3.70 -3.02
CA CYS A 7 -6.09 3.67 -1.58
C CYS A 7 -4.66 4.12 -1.29
N VAL A 8 -4.51 5.08 -0.37
CA VAL A 8 -3.25 5.75 -0.07
C VAL A 8 -2.91 5.67 1.43
N PRO A 9 -2.73 4.46 2.01
CA PRO A 9 -2.44 4.35 3.44
C PRO A 9 -1.06 4.89 3.78
N ASN A 10 -0.97 5.42 5.00
CA ASN A 10 0.23 6.03 5.55
C ASN A 10 0.66 5.21 6.77
N PHE A 11 1.84 4.58 6.70
CA PHE A 11 2.42 3.84 7.83
C PHE A 11 3.53 4.65 8.47
N SER A 12 3.60 4.63 9.81
CA SER A 12 4.58 5.38 10.61
C SER A 12 5.93 4.65 10.70
N GLU A 13 6.45 4.25 9.55
CA GLU A 13 7.76 3.64 9.36
C GLU A 13 8.35 4.18 8.05
N GLY A 14 9.58 4.69 8.07
CA GLY A 14 10.24 5.27 6.89
C GLY A 14 11.73 4.95 6.80
N ARG A 15 12.25 4.05 7.64
CA ARG A 15 13.68 3.81 7.86
C ARG A 15 14.05 2.34 7.68
N ASP A 16 13.24 1.43 8.20
CA ASP A 16 13.49 -0.01 8.12
C ASP A 16 12.98 -0.58 6.78
N PRO A 17 13.87 -0.92 5.83
CA PRO A 17 13.47 -1.47 4.55
C PRO A 17 12.80 -2.84 4.69
N GLN A 18 13.05 -3.60 5.75
CA GLN A 18 12.41 -4.91 5.94
C GLN A 18 10.92 -4.75 6.26
N ILE A 19 10.58 -3.83 7.16
CA ILE A 19 9.18 -3.53 7.50
C ILE A 19 8.48 -2.91 6.28
N ILE A 20 9.12 -1.95 5.61
CA ILE A 20 8.55 -1.28 4.44
C ILE A 20 8.22 -2.27 3.33
N ASN A 21 9.15 -3.18 3.03
CA ASN A 21 8.97 -4.20 2.00
C ASN A 21 7.96 -5.27 2.40
N ALA A 22 7.87 -5.63 3.70
CA ALA A 22 6.87 -6.57 4.17
C ALA A 22 5.45 -6.04 3.93
N ILE A 23 5.19 -4.77 4.25
CA ILE A 23 3.90 -4.12 3.99
C ILE A 23 3.63 -4.01 2.48
N ALA A 24 4.64 -3.61 1.69
CA ALA A 24 4.50 -3.55 0.23
C ALA A 24 4.12 -4.92 -0.37
N ASN A 25 4.69 -6.00 0.16
CA ASN A 25 4.40 -7.36 -0.30
C ASN A 25 3.00 -7.81 0.10
N ALA A 26 2.54 -7.52 1.34
CA ALA A 26 1.17 -7.83 1.76
C ALA A 26 0.13 -7.16 0.84
N ILE A 27 0.34 -5.89 0.47
CA ILE A 27 -0.52 -5.18 -0.50
C ILE A 27 -0.43 -5.84 -1.89
N ARG A 28 0.78 -6.14 -2.37
CA ARG A 28 1.01 -6.70 -3.72
C ARG A 28 0.44 -8.12 -3.88
N GLU A 29 0.44 -8.91 -2.81
CA GLU A 29 -0.07 -10.29 -2.80
C GLU A 29 -1.60 -10.35 -2.65
N THR A 30 -2.26 -9.21 -2.36
CA THR A 30 -3.72 -9.12 -2.32
C THR A 30 -4.30 -9.23 -3.73
N GLU A 31 -5.19 -10.20 -3.93
CA GLU A 31 -5.85 -10.42 -5.21
C GLU A 31 -6.69 -9.20 -5.64
N GLY A 32 -6.56 -8.79 -6.91
CA GLY A 32 -7.33 -7.67 -7.47
C GLY A 32 -6.77 -6.28 -7.12
N VAL A 33 -5.63 -6.21 -6.45
CA VAL A 33 -4.89 -4.97 -6.16
C VAL A 33 -3.67 -4.83 -7.07
N SER A 34 -3.33 -3.59 -7.42
CA SER A 34 -2.07 -3.22 -8.06
C SER A 34 -1.37 -2.11 -7.26
N LEU A 35 -0.22 -2.45 -6.67
CA LEU A 35 0.65 -1.48 -5.99
C LEU A 35 1.37 -0.62 -7.02
N LEU A 36 1.13 0.68 -6.98
CA LEU A 36 1.63 1.67 -7.94
C LEU A 36 2.89 2.36 -7.44
N ASP A 37 2.95 2.70 -6.14
CA ASP A 37 4.07 3.44 -5.57
C ASP A 37 4.30 3.11 -4.09
N VAL A 38 5.55 3.25 -3.66
CA VAL A 38 6.01 3.14 -2.27
C VAL A 38 7.00 4.28 -2.03
N ASP A 39 6.58 5.31 -1.29
CA ASP A 39 7.36 6.52 -1.03
C ASP A 39 7.77 6.60 0.46
N PRO A 40 8.96 6.09 0.84
CA PRO A 40 9.47 6.14 2.19
C PRO A 40 10.16 7.48 2.49
N GLY A 41 9.65 8.19 3.49
CA GLY A 41 10.27 9.39 4.05
C GLY A 41 11.11 9.08 5.29
N GLN A 42 12.44 9.00 5.13
CA GLN A 42 13.36 8.70 6.24
C GLN A 42 13.34 9.74 7.37
N SER A 43 13.28 11.03 7.01
CA SER A 43 13.24 12.15 7.96
C SER A 43 11.89 12.27 8.66
N THR A 44 10.79 11.97 7.96
CA THR A 44 9.43 12.00 8.49
C THR A 44 9.02 10.72 9.21
N ASN A 45 9.82 9.66 9.10
CA ASN A 45 9.52 8.32 9.59
C ASN A 45 8.13 7.81 9.17
N ARG A 46 7.83 7.98 7.88
CA ARG A 46 6.53 7.64 7.28
C ARG A 46 6.73 7.10 5.88
N THR A 47 5.99 6.06 5.52
CA THR A 47 5.89 5.57 4.14
C THR A 47 4.46 5.72 3.65
N VAL A 48 4.32 6.25 2.44
CA VAL A 48 3.05 6.32 1.71
C VAL A 48 3.04 5.18 0.70
N TYR A 49 1.97 4.38 0.72
CA TYR A 49 1.74 3.33 -0.27
C TYR A 49 0.58 3.76 -1.14
N THR A 50 0.70 3.63 -2.45
CA THR A 50 -0.37 3.97 -3.39
C THR A 50 -0.73 2.74 -4.18
N PHE A 51 -1.99 2.29 -4.09
CA PHE A 51 -2.46 1.14 -4.85
C PHE A 51 -3.90 1.32 -5.33
N VAL A 52 -4.26 0.57 -6.37
CA VAL A 52 -5.59 0.62 -7.00
C VAL A 52 -6.19 -0.77 -7.13
N GLY A 53 -7.52 -0.84 -7.15
CA GLY A 53 -8.28 -2.08 -7.29
C GLY A 53 -9.79 -1.83 -7.36
N SER A 54 -10.58 -2.90 -7.35
CA SER A 54 -12.03 -2.79 -7.11
C SER A 54 -12.29 -2.28 -5.69
N PRO A 55 -13.49 -1.72 -5.39
CA PRO A 55 -13.81 -1.25 -4.05
C PRO A 55 -13.55 -2.28 -2.93
N ASP A 56 -13.91 -3.55 -3.16
CA ASP A 56 -13.69 -4.62 -2.18
C ASP A 56 -12.21 -5.01 -2.08
N ALA A 57 -11.52 -5.13 -3.22
CA ALA A 57 -10.11 -5.53 -3.25
C ALA A 57 -9.21 -4.51 -2.54
N VAL A 58 -9.48 -3.20 -2.67
CA VAL A 58 -8.68 -2.19 -1.98
C VAL A 58 -8.88 -2.17 -0.46
N VAL A 59 -10.06 -2.61 0.02
CA VAL A 59 -10.32 -2.77 1.45
C VAL A 59 -9.51 -3.94 2.00
N GLU A 60 -9.55 -5.09 1.32
CA GLU A 60 -8.71 -6.24 1.70
C GLU A 60 -7.22 -5.88 1.68
N GLY A 61 -6.76 -5.18 0.65
CA GLY A 61 -5.36 -4.76 0.53
C GLY A 61 -4.94 -3.73 1.59
N ALA A 62 -5.88 -3.01 2.18
CA ALA A 62 -5.62 -2.10 3.29
C ALA A 62 -5.61 -2.79 4.66
N LEU A 63 -6.17 -4.01 4.78
CA LEU A 63 -6.28 -4.78 6.02
C LEU A 63 -5.19 -5.86 6.18
N ASN A 64 -4.63 -6.37 5.08
CA ASN A 64 -3.53 -7.34 5.05
C ASN A 64 -2.19 -6.73 5.50
#